data_AF-A4GJ51-F1
#
_entry.id   AF-A4GJ51-F1
#
_cell.length_a   1.000
_cell.length_b   1.000
_cell.length_c   1.000
_cell.angle_alpha   90.00
_cell.angle_beta   90.00
_cell.angle_gamma   90.00
#
_symmetry.space_group_name_H-M   'P 1'
#
loop_
_entity.id
_entity.type
_entity.pdbx_description
1 polymer ?
#
loop_
_entity_poly.entity_id
_entity_poly.type
_entity_poly.pdbx_seq_one_letter_code
_entity_poly.pdbx_strand_id
1 'polypeptide(L)'
;MSEILGSTGTSSPINPIRKKELDDNWKTVAAKAVTDDSFKKILAGDPIKVLGEHGLKVTEGIKVNFDETNKEYNFNVPADASEEIVAEAQWWTWRLKMIKEFSKELSRQVGNVAGFDESY
;
A
#
# COMPACT_ATOMS: atom_id res chain seq x y z
N MET A 1 10.12 8.08 36.31
CA MET A 1 10.94 7.84 35.11
C MET A 1 10.21 6.79 34.32
N SER A 2 9.52 7.19 33.27
CA SER A 2 8.63 6.30 32.52
C SER A 2 9.47 5.41 31.61
N GLU A 3 9.45 4.12 31.91
CA GLU A 3 10.06 3.06 31.09
C GLU A 3 9.36 3.04 29.73
N ILE A 4 9.96 3.74 28.76
CA ILE A 4 9.71 3.52 27.35
C ILE A 4 10.19 2.12 27.01
N LEU A 5 9.27 1.15 27.04
CA LEU A 5 9.43 -0.15 26.40
C LEU A 5 9.44 0.05 24.87
N GLY A 6 10.44 0.77 24.38
CA GLY A 6 10.92 0.68 23.02
C GLY A 6 11.73 -0.61 22.95
N SER A 7 11.05 -1.74 22.86
CA SER A 7 11.66 -2.99 22.42
C SER A 7 12.25 -2.76 21.03
N THR A 8 13.49 -2.28 20.98
CA THR A 8 14.36 -2.31 19.81
C THR A 8 14.84 -3.76 19.63
N GLY A 9 13.89 -4.65 19.37
CA GLY A 9 14.14 -6.02 19.03
C GLY A 9 13.84 -6.19 17.55
N THR A 10 14.89 -6.30 16.74
CA THR A 10 14.91 -6.72 15.33
C THR A 10 14.77 -5.59 14.29
N SER A 11 15.96 -5.09 13.90
CA SER A 11 16.32 -4.49 12.62
C SER A 11 15.24 -4.59 11.53
N SER A 12 14.43 -3.55 11.35
CA SER A 12 13.82 -3.34 10.04
C SER A 12 14.95 -2.81 9.15
N PRO A 13 15.26 -3.45 8.00
CA PRO A 13 16.36 -2.98 7.16
C PRO A 13 16.13 -1.58 6.58
N ILE A 14 14.88 -1.10 6.60
CA ILE A 14 14.51 0.25 6.15
C ILE A 14 14.94 1.27 7.20
N ASN A 15 15.65 2.32 6.77
CA ASN A 15 15.95 3.49 7.59
C ASN A 15 14.73 3.95 8.42
N PRO A 16 14.86 4.08 9.76
CA PRO A 16 13.73 4.37 10.64
C PRO A 16 13.06 5.73 10.35
N ILE A 17 13.82 6.72 9.84
CA ILE A 17 13.28 8.02 9.43
C ILE A 17 12.36 7.83 8.23
N ARG A 18 12.86 7.16 7.20
CA ARG A 18 12.15 6.88 5.95
C ARG A 18 10.92 6.00 6.18
N LYS A 19 11.05 4.96 7.02
CA LYS A 19 9.94 4.11 7.44
C LYS A 19 8.83 4.92 8.14
N LYS A 20 9.19 5.89 8.98
CA LYS A 20 8.21 6.75 9.66
C LYS A 20 7.45 7.61 8.65
N GLU A 21 8.14 8.22 7.69
CA GLU A 21 7.51 9.02 6.63
C GLU A 21 6.58 8.17 5.74
N LEU A 22 7.01 6.98 5.33
CA LEU A 22 6.18 6.05 4.57
C LEU A 22 4.94 5.62 5.37
N ASP A 23 5.08 5.31 6.65
CA ASP A 23 3.95 4.88 7.49
C ASP A 23 2.95 6.03 7.74
N ASP A 24 3.44 7.25 7.97
CA ASP A 24 2.61 8.43 8.23
C ASP A 24 1.80 8.84 6.98
N ASN A 25 2.47 8.92 5.83
CA ASN A 25 1.81 9.19 4.56
C ASN A 25 0.82 8.07 4.20
N TRP A 26 1.19 6.80 4.43
CA TRP A 26 0.29 5.66 4.21
C TRP A 26 -0.96 5.74 5.07
N LYS A 27 -0.83 6.06 6.36
CA LYS A 27 -1.98 6.23 7.26
C LYS A 27 -2.95 7.29 6.77
N THR A 28 -2.43 8.41 6.27
CA THR A 28 -3.25 9.49 5.71
C THR A 28 -4.03 9.00 4.49
N VAL A 29 -3.36 8.31 3.56
CA VAL A 29 -4.00 7.73 2.36
C VAL A 29 -5.02 6.66 2.74
N ALA A 30 -4.66 5.75 3.64
CA ALA A 30 -5.54 4.68 4.09
C ALA A 30 -6.78 5.22 4.81
N ALA A 31 -6.63 6.19 5.71
CA ALA A 31 -7.76 6.85 6.37
C ALA A 31 -8.70 7.48 5.34
N LYS A 32 -8.14 8.20 4.36
CA LYS A 32 -8.93 8.79 3.27
C LYS A 32 -9.63 7.72 2.43
N ALA A 33 -8.97 6.61 2.12
CA ALA A 33 -9.56 5.51 1.36
C ALA A 33 -10.65 4.75 2.13
N VAL A 34 -10.61 4.74 3.46
CA VAL A 34 -11.68 4.16 4.28
C VAL A 34 -12.89 5.09 4.34
N THR A 35 -12.70 6.40 4.35
CA THR A 35 -13.79 7.38 4.43
C THR A 35 -14.37 7.82 3.08
N ASP A 36 -13.58 7.77 2.01
CA ASP A 36 -13.93 8.26 0.68
C ASP A 36 -13.87 7.10 -0.34
N ASP A 37 -15.06 6.61 -0.69
CA ASP A 37 -15.24 5.46 -1.57
C ASP A 37 -14.74 5.73 -3.00
N SER A 38 -14.89 6.97 -3.47
CA SER A 38 -14.40 7.42 -4.78
C SER A 38 -12.87 7.38 -4.83
N PHE A 39 -12.22 7.90 -3.79
CA PHE A 39 -10.78 7.85 -3.61
C PHE A 39 -10.29 6.40 -3.52
N LYS A 40 -11.02 5.52 -2.80
CA LYS A 40 -10.72 4.08 -2.74
C LYS A 40 -10.71 3.44 -4.13
N LYS A 41 -11.65 3.79 -5.01
CA LYS A 41 -11.68 3.29 -6.41
C LYS A 41 -10.49 3.79 -7.22
N ILE A 42 -10.11 5.06 -7.08
CA ILE A 42 -8.96 5.64 -7.77
C ILE A 42 -7.66 5.00 -7.26
N LEU A 43 -7.52 4.85 -5.93
CA LEU A 43 -6.39 4.19 -5.28
C LEU A 43 -6.28 2.72 -5.71
N ALA A 44 -7.40 2.02 -5.92
CA ALA A 44 -7.40 0.65 -6.41
C ALA A 44 -7.02 0.53 -7.90
N GLY A 45 -7.35 1.53 -8.71
CA GLY A 45 -7.01 1.56 -10.13
C GLY A 45 -5.52 1.76 -10.36
N ASP A 46 -4.94 2.82 -9.76
CA ASP A 46 -3.54 3.18 -9.92
C ASP A 46 -2.89 3.52 -8.56
N PRO A 47 -2.70 2.53 -7.68
CA PRO A 47 -2.19 2.76 -6.33
C PRO A 47 -0.83 3.46 -6.31
N ILE A 48 0.09 3.08 -7.20
CA ILE A 48 1.42 3.71 -7.28
C ILE A 48 1.31 5.21 -7.56
N LYS A 49 0.43 5.60 -8.49
CA LYS A 49 0.24 6.99 -8.87
C LYS A 49 -0.34 7.79 -7.72
N VAL A 50 -1.43 7.30 -7.12
CA VAL A 50 -2.11 7.98 -6.00
C VAL A 50 -1.19 8.09 -4.79
N LEU A 51 -0.47 7.02 -4.44
CA LEU A 51 0.50 7.05 -3.34
C LEU A 51 1.61 8.08 -3.63
N GLY A 52 2.11 8.12 -4.88
CA GLY A 52 3.10 9.11 -5.33
C GLY A 52 2.65 10.56 -5.19
N GLU A 53 1.38 10.87 -5.47
CA GLU A 53 0.79 12.20 -5.27
C GLU A 53 0.73 12.60 -3.79
N HIS A 54 0.62 11.63 -2.90
CA HIS A 54 0.64 11.80 -1.45
C HIS A 54 2.05 11.75 -0.84
N GLY A 55 3.10 11.79 -1.66
CA GLY A 55 4.49 11.80 -1.20
C GLY A 55 5.10 10.42 -0.92
N LEU A 56 4.34 9.34 -1.14
CA LEU A 56 4.85 7.97 -1.08
C LEU A 56 5.50 7.63 -2.42
N LYS A 57 6.79 7.92 -2.53
CA LYS A 57 7.58 7.57 -3.71
C LYS A 57 8.40 6.32 -3.43
N VAL A 58 8.44 5.47 -4.44
CA VAL A 58 9.29 4.27 -4.44
C VAL A 58 10.75 4.73 -4.46
N THR A 59 11.61 4.10 -3.63
CA THR A 59 13.04 4.42 -3.63
C THR A 59 13.68 4.19 -4.98
N GLU A 60 14.56 5.11 -5.37
CA GLU A 60 15.44 4.95 -6.53
C GLU A 60 16.29 3.68 -6.37
N GLY A 61 16.12 2.74 -7.30
CA GLY A 61 16.75 1.42 -7.25
C GLY A 61 15.75 0.26 -7.20
N ILE A 62 14.49 0.51 -6.85
CA ILE A 62 13.41 -0.48 -6.99
C ILE A 62 12.78 -0.33 -8.38
N LYS A 63 12.82 -1.40 -9.18
CA LYS A 63 12.14 -1.42 -10.49
C LYS A 63 10.67 -1.77 -10.30
N VAL A 64 9.78 -0.82 -10.60
CA VAL A 64 8.34 -1.07 -10.62
C VAL A 64 7.95 -1.56 -12.00
N ASN A 65 7.46 -2.80 -12.09
CA ASN A 65 6.89 -3.35 -13.31
C ASN A 65 5.38 -3.49 -13.13
N PHE A 66 4.59 -2.96 -14.06
CA PHE A 66 3.16 -3.20 -14.09
C PHE A 66 2.88 -4.40 -15.00
N ASP A 67 2.31 -5.46 -14.42
CA ASP A 67 1.86 -6.63 -15.15
C ASP A 67 0.45 -6.36 -15.68
N GLU A 68 0.33 -6.09 -16.97
CA GLU A 68 -0.96 -5.79 -17.61
C GLU A 68 -1.94 -6.98 -17.59
N THR A 69 -1.40 -8.21 -17.57
CA THR A 69 -2.19 -9.46 -17.60
C THR A 69 -2.96 -9.65 -16.29
N ASN A 70 -2.28 -9.48 -15.15
CA ASN A 70 -2.88 -9.63 -13.82
C ASN A 70 -3.35 -8.30 -13.23
N LYS A 71 -3.04 -7.18 -13.89
CA LYS A 71 -3.25 -5.79 -13.42
C LYS A 71 -2.61 -5.58 -12.05
N GLU A 72 -1.35 -5.98 -11.91
CA GLU A 72 -0.60 -5.95 -10.64
C GLU A 72 0.74 -5.26 -10.81
N TYR A 73 1.16 -4.48 -9.82
CA TYR A 73 2.52 -3.96 -9.79
C TYR A 73 3.44 -4.93 -9.05
N ASN A 74 4.54 -5.24 -9.69
CA ASN A 74 5.61 -6.09 -9.19
C ASN A 74 6.85 -5.25 -8.94
N PHE A 75 7.34 -5.26 -7.71
CA PHE A 75 8.59 -4.59 -7.33
C PHE A 75 9.74 -5.56 -7.52
N ASN A 76 10.59 -5.28 -8.50
CA ASN A 76 11.79 -6.03 -8.78
C ASN A 76 12.98 -5.30 -8.17
N VAL A 77 13.69 -6.01 -7.29
CA VAL A 77 14.88 -5.51 -6.64
C VAL A 77 16.08 -6.30 -7.18
N PRO A 78 17.18 -5.65 -7.58
CA PRO A 78 18.37 -6.39 -8.02
C PRO A 78 18.91 -7.26 -6.87
N ALA A 79 19.51 -8.41 -7.21
CA ALA A 79 20.04 -9.34 -6.21
C ALA A 79 21.20 -8.74 -5.36
N ASP A 80 21.85 -7.71 -5.89
CA ASP A 80 22.92 -6.95 -5.23
C ASP A 80 22.38 -5.75 -4.41
N ALA A 81 21.06 -5.54 -4.37
CA ALA A 81 20.49 -4.44 -3.62
C ALA A 81 20.71 -4.60 -2.12
N SER A 82 20.91 -3.48 -1.43
CA SER A 82 20.97 -3.47 0.02
C SER A 82 19.67 -3.97 0.65
N GLU A 83 19.78 -4.55 1.84
CA GLU A 83 18.63 -5.06 2.61
C GLU A 83 17.55 -3.98 2.81
N GLU A 84 17.95 -2.70 2.90
CA GLU A 84 17.06 -1.54 2.93
C GLU A 84 16.10 -1.48 1.73
N ILE A 85 16.64 -1.60 0.52
CA ILE A 85 15.87 -1.55 -0.73
C ILE A 85 14.96 -2.78 -0.84
N VAL A 86 15.45 -3.95 -0.43
CA VAL A 86 14.66 -5.19 -0.40
C VAL A 86 13.48 -5.05 0.56
N ALA A 87 13.72 -4.54 1.77
CA ALA A 87 12.69 -4.36 2.77
C ALA A 87 11.65 -3.32 2.35
N GLU A 88 12.07 -2.23 1.71
CA GLU A 88 11.12 -1.23 1.20
C GLU A 88 10.28 -1.80 0.04
N ALA A 89 10.88 -2.56 -0.87
CA ALA A 89 10.11 -3.23 -1.93
C ALA A 89 9.11 -4.26 -1.37
N GLN A 90 9.48 -5.00 -0.32
CA GLN A 90 8.56 -5.87 0.40
C GLN A 90 7.44 -5.08 1.07
N TRP A 91 7.75 -3.95 1.70
CA TRP A 91 6.76 -3.05 2.30
C TRP A 91 5.74 -2.61 1.25
N TRP A 92 6.22 -2.12 0.11
CA TRP A 92 5.40 -1.72 -1.03
C TRP A 92 4.52 -2.86 -1.55
N THR A 93 5.11 -4.04 -1.74
CA THR A 93 4.39 -5.24 -2.20
C THR A 93 3.22 -5.59 -1.26
N TRP A 94 3.45 -5.55 0.05
CA TRP A 94 2.43 -5.82 1.06
C TRP A 94 1.30 -4.78 1.05
N ARG A 95 1.63 -3.50 0.86
CA ARG A 95 0.65 -2.40 0.82
C ARG A 95 -0.22 -2.47 -0.43
N LEU A 96 0.37 -2.75 -1.59
CA LEU A 96 -0.39 -2.94 -2.82
C LEU A 96 -1.35 -4.13 -2.75
N LYS A 97 -0.91 -5.24 -2.15
CA LYS A 97 -1.78 -6.38 -1.88
C LYS A 97 -2.97 -5.98 -1.02
N MET A 98 -2.73 -5.21 0.04
CA MET A 98 -3.80 -4.70 0.91
C MET A 98 -4.78 -3.79 0.16
N ILE A 99 -4.31 -2.88 -0.71
CA ILE A 99 -5.19 -2.04 -1.55
C ILE A 99 -6.05 -2.89 -2.49
N LYS A 100 -5.46 -3.92 -3.11
CA LYS A 100 -6.18 -4.86 -3.96
C LYS A 100 -7.25 -5.60 -3.17
N GLU A 101 -6.97 -5.99 -1.93
CA GLU A 101 -7.97 -6.59 -1.03
C GLU A 101 -9.06 -5.59 -0.64
N PHE A 102 -8.70 -4.35 -0.30
CA PHE A 102 -9.66 -3.25 -0.06
C PHE A 102 -10.60 -3.04 -1.25
N SER A 103 -10.07 -3.11 -2.48
CA SER A 103 -10.84 -3.01 -3.71
C SER A 103 -11.82 -4.18 -3.88
N LYS A 104 -11.36 -5.42 -3.66
CA LYS A 104 -12.23 -6.61 -3.71
C LYS A 104 -13.34 -6.55 -2.68
N GLU A 105 -13.03 -6.09 -1.46
CA GLU A 105 -14.04 -5.88 -0.42
C GLU A 105 -15.05 -4.81 -0.84
N LEU A 106 -14.60 -3.73 -1.47
CA LEU A 106 -15.49 -2.72 -2.02
C LEU A 106 -16.39 -3.28 -3.13
N SER A 107 -15.83 -4.02 -4.09
CA SER A 107 -16.61 -4.67 -5.13
C SER A 107 -17.63 -5.66 -4.57
N ARG A 108 -17.30 -6.36 -3.47
CA ARG A 108 -18.25 -7.23 -2.77
C ARG A 108 -19.36 -6.45 -2.08
N GLN A 109 -19.03 -5.34 -1.43
CA GLN A 109 -20.01 -4.49 -0.74
C GLN A 109 -20.94 -3.76 -1.73
N VAL A 110 -20.42 -3.26 -2.85
CA VAL A 110 -21.22 -2.64 -3.93
C VAL A 110 -22.04 -3.70 -4.68
N GLY A 111 -21.48 -4.89 -4.91
CA GLY A 111 -22.21 -6.01 -5.52
C GLY A 111 -23.40 -6.48 -4.66
N ASN A 112 -23.32 -6.34 -3.34
CA ASN A 112 -24.41 -6.65 -2.43
C ASN A 112 -25.50 -5.56 -2.36
N VAL A 113 -25.20 -4.32 -2.82
CA VAL A 113 -26.19 -3.23 -2.94
C VAL A 113 -26.95 -3.29 -4.27
N ALA A 114 -26.37 -3.89 -5.32
CA ALA A 114 -27.05 -4.11 -6.60
C ALA A 114 -28.00 -5.32 -6.61
N GLY A 115 -28.19 -5.98 -5.46
CA GLY A 115 -29.02 -7.18 -5.29
C GLY A 115 -30.28 -6.99 -4.45
N PHE A 116 -30.77 -5.75 -4.26
CA PHE A 116 -32.18 -5.55 -3.90
C PHE A 116 -32.99 -5.55 -5.19
N ASP A 117 -33.27 -6.77 -5.64
CA ASP A 117 -34.34 -7.07 -6.57
C ASP A 117 -35.65 -6.63 -5.88
N GLU A 118 -36.20 -5.53 -6.36
CA GLU A 118 -37.58 -5.12 -6.11
C GLU A 118 -38.49 -6.13 -6.82
N SER A 119 -38.68 -7.29 -6.21
CA SER A 119 -39.83 -8.14 -6.53
C SER A 119 -40.28 -8.95 -5.31
N TYR A 120 -41.31 -8.42 -4.63
CA TYR A 120 -42.65 -9.02 -4.49
C TYR A 120 -43.47 -8.32 -3.40
#